data_AF-A0A3D2N1E4-F1
#
_entry.id   AF-A0A3D2N1E4-F1
#
_cell.length_a   1.000
_cell.length_b   1.000
_cell.length_c   1.000
_cell.angle_alpha   90.00
_cell.angle_beta   90.00
_cell.angle_gamma   90.00
#
_symmetry.space_group_name_H-M   'P 1'
#
loop_
_entity.id
_entity.type
_entity.pdbx_description
1 polymer ?
#
loop_
_entity_poly.entity_id
_entity_poly.type
_entity_poly.pdbx_seq_one_letter_code
_entity_poly.pdbx_strand_id
1 'polypeptide(L)'
;MLRRGGDTVSEHKCECCGRKKVRSEEEYKRLLNRLSRIEGQVRGIKAMVEDSAYCPDILTQCAAVNAAMNAFSRELLTDHIRTCVADDIRAGRDETIDELAATLQKLMK
;
A
#
# COMPACT_ATOMS: atom_id res chain seq x y z
N MET A 1 -18.85 27.46 -30.30
CA MET A 1 -18.39 26.26 -31.05
C MET A 1 -17.27 25.63 -30.23
N LEU A 2 -17.60 24.66 -29.36
CA LEU A 2 -17.45 23.21 -29.61
C LEU A 2 -15.97 22.82 -29.84
N ARG A 3 -15.26 22.35 -28.80
CA ARG A 3 -14.93 20.93 -28.50
C ARG A 3 -13.77 20.41 -29.39
N ARG A 4 -12.75 19.65 -28.98
CA ARG A 4 -12.52 18.74 -27.84
C ARG A 4 -11.07 18.21 -27.94
N GLY A 5 -10.51 17.77 -26.81
CA GLY A 5 -9.40 16.82 -26.74
C GLY A 5 -8.75 16.90 -25.37
N GLY A 6 -8.92 15.99 -24.41
CA GLY A 6 -9.62 14.71 -24.42
C GLY A 6 -8.98 13.76 -23.42
N ASP A 7 -8.63 14.22 -22.21
CA ASP A 7 -8.05 13.36 -21.18
C ASP A 7 -9.18 12.68 -20.38
N THR A 8 -9.71 11.61 -20.95
CA THR A 8 -10.65 10.72 -20.28
C THR A 8 -9.88 9.78 -19.35
N VAL A 9 -9.75 10.15 -18.07
CA VAL A 9 -9.45 9.17 -17.02
C VAL A 9 -10.73 8.87 -16.26
N SER A 10 -11.53 7.97 -16.81
CA SER A 10 -12.59 7.31 -16.06
C SER A 10 -12.74 5.89 -16.60
N GLU A 11 -12.48 4.88 -15.76
CA GLU A 11 -13.53 3.93 -15.39
C GLU A 11 -13.08 2.98 -14.27
N HIS A 12 -13.85 3.03 -13.20
CA HIS A 12 -13.74 2.29 -11.96
C HIS A 12 -14.21 0.85 -12.13
N LYS A 13 -13.62 -0.11 -11.40
CA LYS A 13 -14.37 -1.31 -10.99
C LYS A 13 -13.80 -1.96 -9.71
N CYS A 14 -14.36 -1.59 -8.56
CA CYS A 14 -14.34 -2.38 -7.33
C CYS A 14 -15.78 -2.86 -7.03
N GLU A 15 -15.97 -4.17 -6.99
CA GLU A 15 -17.08 -4.88 -6.32
C GLU A 15 -16.34 -5.97 -5.53
N CYS A 16 -16.08 -5.60 -4.28
CA CYS A 16 -15.67 -6.31 -3.07
C CYS A 16 -14.70 -7.53 -3.06
N CYS A 17 -14.58 -8.45 -4.03
CA CYS A 17 -13.88 -9.72 -3.68
C CYS A 17 -13.06 -10.49 -4.75
N GLY A 18 -12.29 -9.82 -5.63
CA GLY A 18 -11.34 -10.57 -6.48
C GLY A 18 -10.41 -9.84 -7.47
N ARG A 19 -10.06 -8.55 -7.29
CA ARG A 19 -9.53 -7.71 -8.38
C ARG A 19 -8.21 -6.97 -8.15
N LYS A 20 -7.53 -6.72 -9.28
CA LYS A 20 -6.38 -5.80 -9.43
C LYS A 20 -6.87 -4.35 -9.55
N LYS A 21 -6.35 -3.44 -8.72
CA LYS A 21 -6.47 -1.99 -8.93
C LYS A 21 -5.55 -1.55 -10.07
N VAL A 22 -6.09 -0.89 -11.09
CA VAL A 22 -5.29 -0.12 -12.05
C VAL A 22 -4.85 1.16 -11.34
N ARG A 23 -3.54 1.36 -11.26
CA ARG A 23 -2.93 2.50 -10.56
C ARG A 23 -2.44 3.53 -11.57
N SER A 24 -2.42 4.79 -11.19
CA SER A 24 -1.70 5.79 -11.97
C SER A 24 -0.21 5.46 -12.00
N GLU A 25 0.50 5.92 -13.03
CA GLU A 25 1.94 5.70 -13.14
C GLU A 25 2.69 6.27 -11.92
N GLU A 26 2.25 7.42 -11.42
CA GLU A 26 2.80 8.07 -10.23
C GLU A 26 2.58 7.24 -8.96
N GLU A 27 1.36 6.75 -8.72
CA GLU A 27 1.05 5.88 -7.57
C GLU A 27 1.88 4.59 -7.65
N TYR A 28 1.92 3.97 -8.82
CA TYR A 28 2.68 2.74 -9.06
C TYR A 28 4.17 2.92 -8.76
N LYS A 29 4.81 3.95 -9.33
CA LYS A 29 6.22 4.26 -9.08
C LYS A 29 6.49 4.56 -7.61
N ARG A 30 5.62 5.35 -6.95
CA ARG A 30 5.78 5.71 -5.54
C ARG A 30 5.75 4.48 -4.63
N LEU A 31 4.78 3.58 -4.82
CA LEU A 31 4.67 2.35 -4.03
C LEU A 31 5.86 1.42 -4.26
N LEU A 32 6.27 1.21 -5.52
CA LEU A 32 7.43 0.39 -5.84
C LEU A 32 8.72 0.95 -5.25
N ASN A 33 8.95 2.26 -5.34
CA ASN A 33 10.16 2.89 -4.79
C ASN A 33 10.28 2.66 -3.27
N ARG A 34 9.16 2.63 -2.54
CA ARG A 34 9.16 2.29 -1.11
C ARG A 34 9.52 0.83 -0.89
N LEU A 35 8.91 -0.09 -1.65
CA LEU A 35 9.20 -1.51 -1.55
C LEU A 35 10.66 -1.83 -1.90
N SER A 36 11.23 -1.22 -2.93
CA SER A 36 12.65 -1.39 -3.29
C SER A 36 13.59 -0.91 -2.18
N ARG A 37 13.24 0.16 -1.45
CA ARG A 37 14.01 0.60 -0.28
C ARG A 37 13.93 -0.42 0.85
N ILE A 38 12.73 -0.93 1.15
CA ILE A 38 12.52 -1.95 2.18
C ILE A 38 13.27 -3.24 1.84
N GLU A 39 13.23 -3.67 0.58
CA GLU A 39 14.01 -4.81 0.07
C GLU A 39 15.50 -4.60 0.29
N GLY A 40 16.02 -3.39 0.02
CA GLY A 40 17.40 -3.01 0.33
C GLY A 40 17.74 -3.16 1.81
N GLN A 41 16.85 -2.74 2.70
CA GLN A 41 17.04 -2.89 4.16
C GLN A 41 17.07 -4.37 4.58
N VAL A 42 16.17 -5.21 4.04
CA VAL A 42 16.15 -6.66 4.32
C VAL A 42 17.43 -7.34 3.82
N ARG A 43 17.93 -6.96 2.63
CA ARG A 43 19.23 -7.44 2.14
C ARG A 43 20.38 -6.99 3.04
N GLY A 44 20.33 -5.77 3.58
CA GLY A 44 21.30 -5.28 4.56
C GLY A 44 21.32 -6.13 5.84
N ILE A 45 20.14 -6.44 6.39
CA ILE A 45 20.01 -7.33 7.56
C ILE A 45 20.61 -8.71 7.27
N LYS A 46 20.34 -9.28 6.09
CA LYS A 46 20.92 -10.56 5.67
C LYS A 46 22.46 -10.51 5.71
N ALA A 47 23.07 -9.47 5.12
CA ALA A 47 24.52 -9.30 5.14
C ALA A 47 25.06 -9.17 6.57
N MET A 48 24.39 -8.43 7.45
CA MET A 48 24.79 -8.32 8.86
C MET A 48 24.81 -9.68 9.58
N VAL A 49 23.88 -10.58 9.25
CA VAL A 49 23.88 -11.94 9.81
C VAL A 49 25.03 -12.77 9.25
N GLU A 50 25.28 -12.68 7.94
CA GLU A 50 26.42 -13.36 7.28
C GLU A 50 27.77 -12.90 7.87
N ASP A 51 27.88 -11.61 8.21
CA ASP A 51 29.06 -11.01 8.82
C ASP A 51 29.16 -11.21 10.34
N SER A 52 28.23 -11.97 10.95
CA SER A 52 28.15 -12.18 12.40
C SER A 52 28.12 -10.88 13.22
N ALA A 53 27.42 -9.86 12.71
CA ALA A 53 27.29 -8.56 13.35
C ALA A 53 26.59 -8.64 14.72
N TYR A 54 26.77 -7.59 15.52
CA TYR A 54 26.25 -7.54 16.89
C TYR A 54 24.71 -7.54 16.91
N CYS A 55 24.12 -8.43 17.73
CA CYS A 55 22.68 -8.67 17.71
C CYS A 55 21.82 -7.41 17.91
N PRO A 56 22.13 -6.49 18.85
CA PRO A 56 21.38 -5.23 19.00
C PRO A 56 21.34 -4.35 17.74
N ASP A 57 22.41 -4.35 16.94
CA ASP A 57 22.45 -3.57 15.70
C ASP A 57 21.52 -4.18 14.65
N ILE A 58 21.51 -5.52 14.54
CA ILE A 58 20.57 -6.26 13.70
C ILE A 58 19.13 -5.98 14.13
N LEU A 59 18.84 -6.03 15.44
CA LEU A 59 17.51 -5.72 15.98
C LEU A 59 17.07 -4.29 15.66
N THR A 60 18.01 -3.34 15.70
CA THR A 60 17.74 -1.95 15.32
C THR A 60 17.36 -1.83 13.84
N GLN A 61 18.04 -2.56 12.95
CA GLN A 61 17.66 -2.60 11.54
C GLN A 61 16.33 -3.31 11.29
N CYS A 62 16.03 -4.38 12.04
CA CYS A 62 14.72 -5.03 12.01
C CYS A 62 13.59 -4.04 12.40
N ALA A 63 13.81 -3.24 13.44
CA ALA A 63 12.86 -2.20 13.84
C ALA A 63 12.67 -1.14 12.75
N ALA A 64 13.74 -0.74 12.05
CA ALA A 64 13.67 0.19 10.93
C ALA A 64 12.87 -0.37 9.74
N VAL A 65 13.04 -1.66 9.41
CA VAL A 65 12.24 -2.35 8.38
C VAL A 65 10.76 -2.39 8.77
N ASN A 66 10.46 -2.74 10.02
CA ASN A 66 9.08 -2.76 10.51
C ASN A 66 8.43 -1.38 10.44
N ALA A 67 9.15 -0.32 10.83
CA ALA A 67 8.67 1.05 10.70
C ALA A 67 8.39 1.44 9.23
N ALA A 68 9.28 1.07 8.31
CA ALA A 68 9.10 1.33 6.89
C ALA A 68 7.92 0.55 6.29
N MET A 69 7.72 -0.71 6.67
CA MET A 69 6.56 -1.52 6.29
C MET A 69 5.26 -0.95 6.83
N ASN A 70 5.24 -0.51 8.09
CA ASN A 70 4.07 0.15 8.69
C ASN A 70 3.72 1.46 7.96
N ALA A 71 4.73 2.24 7.58
CA ALA A 71 4.52 3.46 6.79
C ALA A 71 3.96 3.14 5.38
N PHE A 72 4.47 2.10 4.72
CA PHE A 72 3.95 1.62 3.44
C PHE A 72 2.48 1.17 3.55
N SER A 73 2.16 0.34 4.54
CA SER A 73 0.78 -0.15 4.77
C SER A 73 -0.20 1.00 5.00
N ARG A 74 0.19 2.02 5.77
CA ARG A 74 -0.62 3.21 6.01
C ARG A 74 -0.90 4.01 4.74
N GLU A 75 0.12 4.16 3.87
CA GLU A 75 -0.06 4.85 2.59
C GLU A 75 -1.02 4.09 1.68
N LEU A 76 -0.81 2.78 1.52
CA LEU A 76 -1.67 1.93 0.69
C LEU A 76 -3.13 1.92 1.19
N LEU A 77 -3.31 1.84 2.51
CA LEU A 77 -4.63 1.90 3.14
C LEU A 77 -5.31 3.26 2.92
N THR A 78 -4.55 4.35 3.04
CA THR A 78 -5.08 5.71 2.80
C THR A 78 -5.59 5.85 1.37
N ASP A 79 -4.81 5.35 0.40
CA ASP A 79 -5.22 5.35 -1.01
C ASP A 79 -6.47 4.48 -1.23
N HIS A 80 -6.54 3.30 -0.59
CA HIS A 80 -7.71 2.42 -0.67
C HIS A 80 -8.99 3.06 -0.11
N ILE A 81 -8.90 3.73 1.04
CA ILE A 81 -10.04 4.43 1.67
C ILE A 81 -10.54 5.56 0.78
N ARG A 82 -9.61 6.37 0.24
CA ARG A 82 -9.95 7.56 -0.57
C ARG A 82 -10.56 7.22 -1.93
N THR A 83 -10.25 6.05 -2.48
CA THR A 83 -10.77 5.62 -3.79
C THR A 83 -11.84 4.55 -3.62
N CYS A 84 -11.45 3.30 -3.37
CA CYS A 84 -12.35 2.16 -3.48
C CYS A 84 -13.49 2.24 -2.47
N VAL A 85 -13.16 2.45 -1.19
CA VAL A 85 -14.15 2.52 -0.12
C VAL A 85 -15.06 3.74 -0.29
N ALA A 86 -14.49 4.92 -0.55
CA ALA A 86 -15.28 6.12 -0.74
C ALA A 86 -16.25 6.02 -1.93
N ASP A 87 -15.84 5.39 -3.03
CA ASP A 87 -16.69 5.19 -4.21
C ASP A 87 -17.75 4.10 -4.00
N ASP A 88 -17.45 3.06 -3.22
CA ASP A 88 -18.42 2.04 -2.80
C ASP A 88 -19.50 2.62 -1.89
N ILE A 89 -19.13 3.42 -0.88
CA ILE A 89 -20.07 4.11 0.00
C ILE A 89 -20.99 5.05 -0.80
N ARG A 90 -20.43 5.84 -1.73
CA ARG A 90 -21.24 6.73 -2.59
C ARG A 90 -22.22 5.97 -3.48
N ALA A 91 -21.92 4.72 -3.80
CA ALA A 91 -22.76 3.84 -4.59
C ALA A 91 -23.71 2.97 -3.76
N GLY A 92 -23.77 3.16 -2.43
CA GLY A 92 -24.64 2.42 -1.52
C GLY A 92 -24.20 0.97 -1.25
N ARG A 93 -22.93 0.64 -1.50
CA ARG A 93 -22.33 -0.67 -1.21
C ARG A 93 -21.68 -0.67 0.17
N ASP A 94 -22.51 -0.67 1.21
CA ASP A 94 -22.04 -0.56 2.60
C ASP A 94 -21.24 -1.79 3.07
N GLU A 95 -21.32 -2.93 2.36
CA GLU A 95 -20.52 -4.13 2.65
C GLU A 95 -19.00 -3.87 2.65
N THR A 96 -18.55 -2.84 1.93
CA THR A 96 -17.14 -2.40 1.90
C THR A 96 -16.61 -1.99 3.29
N ILE A 97 -17.49 -1.55 4.18
CA ILE A 97 -17.15 -1.10 5.54
C ILE A 97 -16.72 -2.30 6.39
N ASP A 98 -17.45 -3.42 6.29
CA ASP A 98 -17.12 -4.65 7.01
C ASP A 98 -15.78 -5.23 6.55
N GLU A 99 -15.50 -5.16 5.24
CA GLU A 99 -14.21 -5.57 4.67
C GLU A 99 -13.05 -4.70 5.14
N LEU A 100 -13.27 -3.38 5.17
CA LEU A 100 -12.30 -2.43 5.71
C LEU A 100 -12.03 -2.72 7.20
N ALA A 101 -13.08 -2.93 8.00
CA ALA A 101 -12.96 -3.23 9.41
C ALA A 101 -12.17 -4.54 9.65
N ALA A 102 -12.47 -5.59 8.89
CA ALA A 102 -11.73 -6.86 8.95
C ALA A 102 -10.26 -6.70 8.54
N THR A 103 -9.96 -5.83 7.58
CA THR A 103 -8.58 -5.53 7.16
C THR A 103 -7.83 -4.75 8.24
N LEU A 104 -8.45 -3.74 8.85
CA LEU A 104 -7.88 -2.97 9.96
C LEU A 104 -7.54 -3.86 11.16
N GLN A 105 -8.43 -4.80 11.52
CA GLN A 105 -8.19 -5.76 12.58
C GLN A 105 -6.95 -6.64 12.34
N LYS A 106 -6.57 -6.90 11.08
CA LYS A 106 -5.34 -7.65 10.75
C LYS A 106 -4.09 -6.78 10.87
N LEU A 107 -4.21 -5.48 10.58
CA LEU A 107 -3.10 -4.52 10.61
C LEU A 107 -2.78 -3.98 12.01
N MET A 108 -3.71 -4.10 12.95
CA MET A 108 -3.58 -3.63 14.33
C MET A 108 -3.11 -4.72 15.32
N LYS A 109 -2.77 -5.91 14.83
CA LYS A 109 -2.13 -6.96 15.62
C LYS A 109 -0.63 -6.70 15.70
#